data_AF-A0A0R2VEG5-F1
#
_entry.id   AF-A0A0R2VEG5-F1
#
_cell.length_a   1.000
_cell.length_b   1.000
_cell.length_c   1.000
_cell.angle_alpha   90.00
_cell.angle_beta   90.00
_cell.angle_gamma   90.00
#
_symmetry.space_group_name_H-M   'P 1'
#
loop_
_entity.id
_entity.type
_entity.pdbx_description
1 polymer ?
#
loop_
_entity_poly.entity_id
_entity_poly.type
_entity_poly.pdbx_seq_one_letter_code
_entity_poly.pdbx_strand_id
1 'polypeptide(L)' 'MESTLQHPESKPSGTAKPVPITVAYGDGIGPEIMEATLSILKAAGARLEIDQIEIGEKVYLSGNTSGINKDTWD' A
#
# COMPACT_ATOMS: atom_id res chain seq x y z
N MET A 1 -30.45 21.99 6.77
CA MET A 1 -31.08 20.94 5.94
C MET A 1 -29.94 20.08 5.44
N GLU A 2 -29.95 18.82 5.85
CA GLU A 2 -28.82 17.89 5.80
C GLU A 2 -28.39 17.60 4.36
N SER A 3 -27.10 17.80 4.07
CA SER A 3 -26.48 17.35 2.83
C SER A 3 -26.00 15.91 3.04
N THR A 4 -26.85 14.96 2.68
CA THR A 4 -26.50 13.54 2.67
C THR A 4 -25.53 13.28 1.52
N LEU A 5 -24.23 13.14 1.85
CA LEU A 5 -23.25 12.55 0.95
C LEU A 5 -23.65 11.09 0.72
N GLN A 6 -24.36 10.83 -0.37
CA GLN A 6 -24.58 9.47 -0.87
C GLN A 6 -23.24 8.90 -1.32
N HIS A 7 -22.67 8.03 -0.50
CA HIS A 7 -21.61 7.13 -0.94
C HIS A 7 -22.22 6.19 -1.98
N PRO A 8 -21.68 6.09 -3.21
CA PRO A 8 -22.12 5.06 -4.12
C PRO A 8 -21.65 3.71 -3.55
N GLU A 9 -22.60 2.87 -3.13
CA GLU A 9 -22.31 1.46 -2.84
C GLU A 9 -21.87 0.78 -4.14
N SER A 10 -20.56 0.68 -4.36
CA SER A 10 -20.01 -0.14 -5.44
C SER A 10 -20.14 -1.61 -5.03
N LYS A 11 -21.19 -2.28 -5.53
CA LYS A 11 -21.26 -3.75 -5.47
C LYS A 11 -19.97 -4.34 -6.04
N PRO A 12 -19.36 -5.35 -5.41
CA PRO A 12 -18.16 -5.98 -5.94
C PRO A 12 -18.52 -6.74 -7.23
N SER A 13 -18.31 -6.10 -8.37
CA SER A 13 -18.38 -6.75 -9.68
C SER A 13 -17.24 -7.77 -9.77
N GLY A 14 -17.57 -9.04 -9.96
CA GLY A 14 -16.66 -10.19 -9.99
C GLY A 14 -15.66 -10.22 -11.17
N THR A 15 -15.33 -9.06 -11.76
CA THR A 15 -14.47 -8.92 -12.94
C THR A 15 -13.51 -7.73 -12.90
N ALA A 16 -13.51 -6.92 -11.83
CA ALA A 16 -12.66 -5.73 -11.80
C ALA A 16 -11.17 -6.10 -11.60
N LYS A 17 -10.32 -5.58 -12.49
CA LYS A 17 -8.85 -5.75 -12.44
C LYS A 17 -8.30 -5.36 -11.06
N PRO A 18 -7.21 -6.00 -10.59
CA PRO A 18 -6.50 -5.56 -9.40
C PRO A 18 -6.14 -4.07 -9.49
N VAL A 19 -6.20 -3.37 -8.37
CA VAL A 19 -5.80 -1.96 -8.26
C VAL A 19 -4.31 -1.91 -7.91
N PRO A 20 -3.46 -1.28 -8.74
CA PRO A 20 -2.03 -1.16 -8.45
C PRO A 20 -1.83 -0.23 -7.25
N ILE A 21 -1.02 -0.66 -6.30
CA ILE A 21 -0.56 0.16 -5.17
C ILE A 21 0.92 -0.08 -4.92
N THR A 22 1.62 0.98 -4.54
CA THR A 22 3.00 0.91 -4.10
C THR A 22 3.05 0.73 -2.59
N VAL A 23 3.81 -0.25 -2.10
CA VAL A 23 3.93 -0.57 -0.67
C VAL A 23 5.38 -0.53 -0.23
N ALA A 24 5.66 0.33 0.74
CA ALA A 24 6.89 0.30 1.51
C ALA A 24 6.64 -0.47 2.82
N TYR A 25 7.38 -1.56 3.03
CA TYR A 25 7.31 -2.34 4.29
C TYR A 25 7.95 -1.59 5.48
N GLY A 26 8.84 -0.63 5.18
CA GLY A 26 9.58 0.12 6.19
C GLY A 26 10.59 -0.74 6.96
N ASP A 27 11.04 -0.21 8.10
CA ASP A 27 12.06 -0.80 8.96
C ASP A 27 11.53 -1.03 10.39
N GLY A 28 12.35 -1.64 11.24
CA GLY A 28 11.94 -2.04 12.60
C GLY A 28 10.83 -3.10 12.54
N ILE A 29 9.70 -2.81 13.21
CA ILE A 29 8.50 -3.68 13.23
C ILE A 29 7.58 -3.48 12.01
N GLY A 30 7.94 -2.57 11.10
CA GLY A 30 7.16 -2.24 9.91
C GLY A 30 6.81 -3.48 9.06
N PRO A 31 7.77 -4.37 8.74
CA PRO A 31 7.50 -5.54 7.93
C PRO A 31 6.42 -6.48 8.50
N GLU A 32 6.44 -6.74 9.81
CA GLU A 32 5.47 -7.61 10.48
C GLU A 32 4.06 -7.01 10.48
N ILE A 33 3.96 -5.69 10.71
CA ILE A 33 2.68 -4.96 10.67
C ILE A 33 2.14 -4.91 9.24
N MET A 34 3.00 -4.66 8.26
CA MET A 34 2.58 -4.56 6.86
C MET A 34 2.08 -5.91 6.35
N GLU A 35 2.78 -7.00 6.66
CA GLU A 35 2.35 -8.34 6.27
C GLU A 35 1.00 -8.72 6.90
N ALA A 36 0.81 -8.44 8.20
CA ALA A 36 -0.48 -8.65 8.87
C ALA A 36 -1.61 -7.82 8.23
N THR A 37 -1.32 -6.58 7.86
CA THR A 37 -2.27 -5.67 7.20
C THR A 37 -2.68 -6.19 5.81
N LEU A 38 -1.71 -6.55 4.97
CA LEU A 38 -1.95 -7.09 3.63
C LEU A 38 -2.70 -8.43 3.70
N SER A 39 -2.40 -9.27 4.70
CA SER A 39 -3.13 -10.52 4.96
C SER A 39 -4.62 -10.28 5.24
N ILE A 40 -4.95 -9.30 6.10
CA ILE A 40 -6.34 -8.92 6.39
C ILE A 40 -7.03 -8.38 5.13
N LEU A 41 -6.37 -7.49 4.38
CA LEU A 41 -6.93 -6.93 3.14
C LEU A 41 -7.21 -8.01 2.10
N LYS A 42 -6.29 -8.96 1.93
CA LYS A 42 -6.46 -10.11 1.04
C LYS A 42 -7.62 -10.99 1.49
N ALA A 43 -7.73 -11.29 2.79
CA ALA A 43 -8.83 -12.07 3.35
C ALA A 43 -10.18 -11.37 3.20
N ALA A 44 -10.21 -10.03 3.25
CA ALA A 44 -11.39 -9.22 3.00
C ALA A 44 -11.78 -9.11 1.50
N GLY A 45 -11.00 -9.71 0.60
CA GLY A 45 -11.27 -9.72 -0.84
C GLY A 45 -10.77 -8.47 -1.58
N ALA A 46 -9.84 -7.71 -0.99
CA ALA A 46 -9.17 -6.63 -1.70
C ALA A 46 -8.38 -7.20 -2.89
N ARG A 47 -8.64 -6.66 -4.08
CA ARG A 47 -7.91 -7.03 -5.30
C ARG A 47 -6.82 -5.99 -5.52
N LEU A 48 -5.67 -6.20 -4.90
CA LEU A 48 -4.52 -5.29 -4.96
C LEU A 48 -3.42 -5.93 -5.79
N GLU A 49 -2.82 -5.15 -6.68
CA GLU A 49 -1.55 -5.46 -7.32
C GLU A 49 -0.48 -4.68 -6.57
N ILE A 50 0.40 -5.41 -5.88
CA ILE A 50 1.39 -4.81 -4.99
C ILE A 50 2.68 -4.62 -5.75
N ASP A 51 3.13 -3.37 -5.83
CA ASP A 51 4.49 -3.00 -6.22
C ASP A 51 5.27 -2.65 -4.96
N GLN A 52 6.29 -3.45 -4.64
CA GLN A 52 7.06 -3.28 -3.42
C GLN A 52 8.26 -2.39 -3.65
N ILE A 53 8.44 -1.42 -2.77
CA ILE A 53 9.60 -0.52 -2.77
C ILE A 53 10.30 -0.55 -1.41
N GLU A 54 11.60 -0.23 -1.41
CA GLU A 54 12.36 0.00 -0.19
C GLU A 54 12.41 1.51 0.10
N ILE A 55 11.94 1.88 1.29
CA ILE A 55 12.04 3.22 1.85
C ILE A 55 12.36 3.06 3.34
N GLY A 56 13.19 3.95 3.88
CA GLY A 56 13.41 4.06 5.33
C GLY A 56 14.87 4.14 5.75
N GLU A 57 15.13 3.69 6.97
CA GLU A 57 16.44 3.65 7.61
C GLU A 57 17.45 2.87 6.78
N LYS A 58 17.11 1.70 6.25
CA LYS A 58 18.06 0.92 5.42
C LYS A 58 18.51 1.69 4.18
N VAL A 59 17.59 2.37 3.52
CA VAL A 59 17.88 3.19 2.33
C VAL A 59 18.67 4.44 2.71
N TYR A 60 18.40 5.01 3.89
CA TYR A 60 19.20 6.09 4.45
C TYR A 60 20.65 5.65 4.70
N LEU A 61 20.83 4.51 5.36
CA LEU A 61 22.13 3.93 5.68
C LEU A 61 22.92 3.49 4.43
N SER A 62 22.24 3.23 3.30
CA SER A 62 22.88 2.95 2.01
C SER A 62 23.37 4.20 1.26
N GLY A 63 23.24 5.39 1.86
CA GLY A 63 23.78 6.65 1.32
C GLY A 63 22.73 7.57 0.69
N ASN A 64 21.45 7.19 0.68
CA ASN A 64 20.36 8.05 0.22
C ASN A 64 19.82 8.86 1.40
N THR A 65 20.33 10.07 1.62
CA THR A 65 20.04 10.87 2.83
C THR A 65 18.56 11.23 3.03
N SER A 66 17.70 11.06 2.02
CA SER A 66 16.24 11.19 2.12
C SER A 66 15.55 9.94 2.68
N GLY A 67 16.23 8.79 2.72
CA GLY A 67 15.63 7.48 2.98
C GLY A 67 14.81 6.93 1.80
N ILE A 68 14.90 7.53 0.61
CA ILE A 68 14.14 7.16 -0.59
C ILE A 68 15.10 7.08 -1.79
N ASN A 69 15.09 5.98 -2.54
CA ASN A 69 15.89 5.84 -3.77
C ASN A 69 15.27 6.70 -4.90
N LYS A 70 16.08 7.19 -5.84
CA LYS A 70 15.60 7.94 -7.01
C LYS A 70 14.70 7.08 -7.90
N ASP A 71 15.05 5.81 -8.07
CA ASP A 71 14.30 4.86 -8.90
C ASP A 71 12.92 4.51 -8.32
N THR A 72 12.60 4.95 -7.10
CA THR A 72 11.29 4.74 -6.44
C THR A 72 10.20 5.70 -6.94
N TRP A 73 10.57 6.76 -7.67
CA TRP A 73 9.63 7.75 -8.21
C TRP A 73 9.18 7.47 -9.64
N ASP A 74 9.81 6.51 -10.30
CA ASP A 74 9.54 6.08 -11.68
C ASP A 74 8.51 4.94 -11.71
#